data_AF-A0A1W9WIQ9-F1
#
_entry.id   AF-A0A1W9WIQ9-F1
#
_cell.length_a   1.000
_cell.length_b   1.000
_cell.length_c   1.000
_cell.angle_alpha   90.00
_cell.angle_beta   90.00
_cell.angle_gamma   90.00
#
_symmetry.space_group_name_H-M   'P 1'
#
loop_
_entity.id
_entity.type
_entity.pdbx_description
1 polymer ?
#
loop_
_entity_poly.entity_id
_entity_poly.type
_entity_poly.pdbx_seq_one_letter_code
_entity_poly.pdbx_strand_id
1 'polypeptide(L)'
;MLEKIKKLWKRLDVPMQIGLSFSLIAITFTVVGIIRDPNTPITAWSLIVGSLIGGLTWGIVSWAIATAAITVEQDVAEFESESSSD
;
A
#
# COMPACT_ATOMS: atom_id res chain seq x y z
N MET A 1 10.69 20.43 4.17
CA MET A 1 9.78 19.39 4.71
C MET A 1 9.83 18.10 3.86
N LEU A 2 9.80 18.21 2.52
CA LEU A 2 9.89 17.09 1.57
C LEU A 2 11.19 16.24 1.67
N GLU A 3 12.33 16.88 1.93
CA GLU A 3 13.63 16.20 2.16
C GLU A 3 13.59 15.19 3.31
N LYS A 4 12.88 15.51 4.41
CA LYS A 4 12.73 14.60 5.56
C LYS A 4 11.87 13.38 5.21
N ILE A 5 10.79 13.60 4.45
CA ILE A 5 9.90 12.53 3.97
C ILE A 5 10.68 11.58 3.07
N LYS A 6 11.50 12.11 2.15
CA LYS A 6 12.35 11.30 1.25
C LYS A 6 13.38 10.47 2.01
N LYS A 7 13.97 11.01 3.09
CA LYS A 7 14.92 10.28 3.95
C LYS A 7 14.25 9.20 4.80
N LEU A 8 13.01 9.43 5.24
CA LEU A 8 12.19 8.42 5.90
C LEU A 8 11.79 7.31 4.92
N TRP A 9 11.36 7.66 3.70
CA TRP A 9 11.06 6.69 2.64
C TRP A 9 12.25 5.82 2.26
N LYS A 10 13.46 6.37 2.25
CA LYS A 10 14.69 5.60 1.97
C LYS A 10 15.08 4.62 3.09
N ARG A 11 14.42 4.72 4.25
CA ARG A 11 14.59 3.83 5.41
C ARG A 11 13.40 2.92 5.64
N LEU A 12 12.30 3.12 4.91
CA LEU A 12 11.12 2.28 5.03
C LEU A 12 11.33 1.03 4.18
N ASP A 13 10.95 -0.09 4.76
CA ASP A 13 11.02 -1.40 4.12
C ASP A 13 10.22 -1.39 2.81
N VAL A 14 10.74 -2.08 1.78
CA VAL A 14 10.10 -2.25 0.46
C VAL A 14 8.57 -2.47 0.54
N PRO A 15 8.04 -3.34 1.43
CA PRO A 15 6.60 -3.57 1.52
C PRO A 15 5.81 -2.34 1.97
N MET A 16 6.38 -1.48 2.82
CA MET A 16 5.73 -0.25 3.30
C MET A 16 5.53 0.77 2.17
N GLN A 17 6.51 0.88 1.27
CA GLN A 17 6.43 1.80 0.13
C GLN A 17 5.33 1.38 -0.87
N ILE A 18 5.17 0.06 -1.06
CA ILE A 18 4.13 -0.52 -1.92
C ILE A 18 2.74 -0.27 -1.32
N GLY A 19 2.55 -0.56 -0.03
CA GLY A 19 1.29 -0.30 0.67
C GLY A 19 0.86 1.18 0.62
N LEU A 20 1.80 2.10 0.82
CA LEU A 20 1.50 3.53 0.80
C LEU A 20 1.10 4.03 -0.60
N SER A 21 1.72 3.49 -1.65
CA SER A 21 1.38 3.84 -3.03
C SER A 21 -0.03 3.39 -3.41
N PHE A 22 -0.40 2.16 -3.05
CA PHE A 22 -1.75 1.64 -3.27
C PHE A 22 -2.81 2.39 -2.45
N SER A 23 -2.48 2.79 -1.22
CA SER A 23 -3.36 3.61 -0.38
C SER A 23 -3.70 4.95 -1.06
N LEU A 24 -2.71 5.62 -1.64
CA LEU A 24 -2.90 6.89 -2.34
C LEU A 24 -3.80 6.73 -3.59
N ILE A 25 -3.60 5.64 -4.34
CA ILE A 25 -4.43 5.31 -5.51
C ILE A 25 -5.88 5.05 -5.09
N ALA A 26 -6.09 4.27 -4.03
CA ALA A 26 -7.42 3.97 -3.50
C ALA A 26 -8.15 5.23 -3.03
N ILE A 27 -7.46 6.12 -2.31
CA ILE A 27 -8.01 7.41 -1.88
C ILE A 27 -8.48 8.23 -3.10
N THR A 28 -7.65 8.29 -4.15
CA THR A 28 -7.97 9.00 -5.39
C THR A 28 -9.20 8.41 -6.06
N PHE A 29 -9.29 7.08 -6.15
CA PHE A 29 -10.45 6.38 -6.70
C PHE A 29 -11.73 6.64 -5.90
N THR A 30 -11.66 6.66 -4.56
CA THR A 30 -12.82 6.97 -3.72
C THR A 30 -13.33 8.39 -3.95
N VAL A 31 -12.42 9.37 -4.07
CA VAL A 31 -12.79 10.76 -4.38
C VAL A 31 -13.48 10.85 -5.74
N VAL A 32 -12.92 10.20 -6.77
CA VAL A 32 -13.54 10.14 -8.11
C VAL A 32 -14.90 9.46 -8.08
N GLY A 33 -15.05 8.37 -7.32
CA GLY A 33 -16.31 7.65 -7.17
C GLY A 33 -17.41 8.52 -6.57
N ILE A 34 -17.11 9.26 -5.49
CA ILE A 34 -18.07 10.15 -4.83
C ILE A 34 -18.45 11.34 -5.73
N ILE A 35 -17.51 11.89 -6.52
CA ILE A 35 -17.81 12.99 -7.46
C ILE A 35 -18.70 12.50 -8.61
N ARG A 36 -18.53 11.25 -9.05
CA ARG A 36 -19.34 10.62 -10.11
C ARG A 36 -20.73 10.18 -9.63
N ASP A 37 -20.91 10.24 -8.31
CA ASP A 37 -22.02 10.00 -7.38
C ASP A 37 -23.22 10.97 -7.27
N PRO A 38 -24.12 11.23 -8.24
CA PRO A 38 -25.08 12.33 -8.15
C PRO A 38 -26.07 12.22 -6.97
N ASN A 39 -26.26 11.02 -6.41
CA ASN A 39 -27.17 10.80 -5.27
C ASN A 39 -26.50 10.93 -3.90
N THR A 40 -25.18 11.09 -3.85
CA THR A 40 -24.44 11.10 -2.59
C THR A 40 -24.30 12.54 -2.08
N PRO A 41 -24.78 12.87 -0.87
CA PRO A 41 -24.50 14.16 -0.26
C PRO A 41 -22.97 14.31 -0.15
N ILE A 42 -22.41 15.23 -0.94
CA ILE A 42 -20.97 15.50 -0.99
C ILE A 42 -20.59 16.21 0.32
N THR A 43 -20.45 15.43 1.38
CA THR A 43 -20.05 15.89 2.70
C THR A 43 -18.58 15.54 2.89
N ALA A 44 -17.80 16.48 3.45
CA ALA A 44 -16.39 16.22 3.76
C ALA A 44 -16.22 14.96 4.60
N TRP A 45 -17.22 14.61 5.42
CA TRP A 45 -17.24 13.39 6.22
C TRP A 45 -17.29 12.11 5.39
N SER A 46 -18.14 12.00 4.37
CA SER A 46 -18.24 10.80 3.53
C SER A 46 -16.97 10.57 2.70
N LEU A 47 -16.36 11.65 2.22
CA LEU A 47 -15.07 11.63 1.54
C LEU A 47 -13.96 11.16 2.48
N ILE A 48 -13.84 11.74 3.68
CA ILE A 48 -12.83 11.36 4.66
C ILE A 48 -13.01 9.89 5.04
N VAL A 49 -14.19 9.46 5.44
CA VAL A 49 -14.43 8.09 5.90
C VAL A 49 -14.23 7.09 4.77
N GLY A 50 -14.75 7.34 3.57
CA GLY A 50 -14.59 6.46 2.42
C GLY A 50 -13.12 6.34 1.99
N SER A 51 -12.39 7.47 1.93
CA SER A 51 -10.97 7.47 1.61
C SER A 51 -10.14 6.82 2.71
N LEU A 52 -10.50 6.98 3.98
CA LEU A 52 -9.81 6.35 5.11
C LEU A 52 -9.99 4.84 5.07
N ILE A 53 -11.22 4.35 4.90
CA ILE A 53 -11.51 2.91 4.81
C ILE A 53 -10.85 2.32 3.57
N GLY A 54 -11.10 2.89 2.38
CA GLY A 54 -10.52 2.39 1.14
C GLY A 54 -8.99 2.44 1.15
N GLY A 55 -8.41 3.57 1.56
CA GLY A 55 -6.97 3.77 1.65
C GLY A 55 -6.30 2.84 2.65
N LEU A 56 -6.87 2.65 3.84
CA LEU A 56 -6.31 1.76 4.86
C LEU A 56 -6.44 0.29 4.44
N THR A 57 -7.59 -0.13 3.94
CA THR A 57 -7.81 -1.51 3.50
C THR A 57 -6.86 -1.89 2.37
N TRP A 58 -6.81 -1.10 1.29
CA TRP A 58 -5.93 -1.39 0.16
C TRP A 58 -4.44 -1.24 0.51
N GLY A 59 -4.09 -0.29 1.38
CA GLY A 59 -2.73 -0.12 1.85
C GLY A 59 -2.22 -1.31 2.66
N ILE A 60 -3.02 -1.81 3.61
CA ILE A 60 -2.68 -2.98 4.44
C ILE A 60 -2.63 -4.25 3.59
N VAL A 61 -3.60 -4.46 2.71
CA VAL A 61 -3.63 -5.63 1.81
C VAL A 61 -2.38 -5.65 0.94
N SER A 62 -2.04 -4.52 0.31
CA SER A 62 -0.87 -4.46 -0.56
C SER A 62 0.46 -4.59 0.21
N TRP A 63 0.54 -4.08 1.44
CA TRP A 63 1.67 -4.29 2.34
C TRP A 63 1.84 -5.78 2.67
N ALA A 64 0.76 -6.46 3.04
CA ALA A 64 0.79 -7.88 3.38
C ALA A 64 1.21 -8.75 2.19
N ILE A 65 0.70 -8.46 0.98
CA ILE A 65 1.10 -9.17 -0.25
C ILE A 65 2.59 -8.97 -0.53
N ALA A 66 3.09 -7.74 -0.42
CA ALA A 66 4.51 -7.46 -0.63
C ALA A 66 5.40 -8.17 0.38
N THR A 67 5.01 -8.18 1.67
CA THR A 67 5.72 -8.93 2.70
C THR A 67 5.73 -10.43 2.40
N ALA A 68 4.59 -11.00 2.03
CA ALA A 68 4.48 -12.40 1.67
C ALA A 68 5.35 -12.77 0.45
N ALA A 69 5.38 -11.91 -0.56
CA ALA A 69 6.24 -12.12 -1.74
C ALA A 69 7.73 -12.14 -1.36
N ILE A 70 8.18 -11.20 -0.52
CA ILE A 70 9.57 -11.13 -0.06
C ILE A 70 9.94 -12.34 0.79
N THR A 71 9.05 -12.81 1.67
CA THR A 71 9.28 -14.02 2.46
C THR A 71 9.47 -15.23 1.54
N VAL A 72 8.62 -15.39 0.51
CA VAL A 72 8.77 -16.49 -0.46
C VAL A 72 10.07 -16.39 -1.23
N GLU A 73 10.49 -15.20 -1.66
CA GLU A 73 11.77 -15.00 -2.36
C GLU A 73 12.97 -15.38 -1.48
N GLN A 74 12.92 -15.07 -0.19
CA GLN A 74 13.96 -15.46 0.78
C GLN A 74 14.02 -16.97 0.99
N ASP A 75 12.86 -17.60 1.20
CA ASP A 75 12.76 -19.05 1.39
C ASP A 75 13.32 -19.79 0.16
N VAL A 76 12.97 -19.36 -1.06
CA VAL A 76 13.47 -19.96 -2.31
C VAL A 76 14.98 -19.80 -2.45
N ALA A 77 15.54 -18.63 -2.12
CA ALA A 77 16.98 -18.40 -2.19
C ALA A 77 17.77 -19.27 -1.20
N GLU A 78 17.22 -19.53 -0.02
CA GLU A 78 17.80 -20.46 0.96
C GLU A 78 17.83 -21.90 0.41
N PHE A 79 16.72 -22.38 -0.15
CA PHE A 79 16.64 -23.69 -0.80
C PHE A 79 17.64 -23.86 -1.96
N GLU A 80 17.83 -22.84 -2.79
CA GLU A 80 18.81 -22.88 -3.89
C GLU A 80 20.25 -23.01 -3.34
N SER A 81 20.57 -22.29 -2.26
CA SER A 81 21.91 -22.31 -1.65
C SER A 81 22.26 -23.64 -0.97
N GLU A 82 21.27 -24.30 -0.35
CA GLU A 82 21.44 -25.65 0.22
C GLU A 82 21.59 -26.70 -0.89
N SER A 83 20.83 -26.59 -1.98
CA SER A 83 20.89 -27.55 -3.10
C SER A 83 22.17 -27.51 -3.92
N SER A 84 22.89 -26.37 -3.94
CA SER A 84 24.18 -26.22 -4.64
C SER A 84 25.39 -26.61 -3.80
N SER A 85 25.20 -26.93 -2.52
CA SER A 85 26.29 -27.29 -1.59
C SER A 85 26.44 -28.80 -1.37
N ASP A 86 25.59 -29.63 -2.00
CA ASP A 86 25.66 -31.09 -2.10
C ASP A 86 26.13 -31.53 -3.51
#